data_AF-R4KET7-F1
#
_entry.id   AF-R4KET7-F1
#
_cell.length_a   1.000
_cell.length_b   1.000
_cell.length_c   1.000
_cell.angle_alpha   90.00
_cell.angle_beta   90.00
_cell.angle_gamma   90.00
#
_symmetry.space_group_name_H-M   'P 1'
#
loop_
_entity.id
_entity.type
_entity.pdbx_description
1 polymer ?
#
loop_
_entity_poly.entity_id
_entity_poly.type
_entity_poly.pdbx_seq_one_letter_code
_entity_poly.pdbx_strand_id
1 'polypeptide(L)' 'MDKTTKLEINEHYGDSVEALEDNGYEEVEDGVFSKKGKNYKVVNVESFNTWIYNITLEEV' A
#
# COMPACT_ATOMS: atom_id res chain seq x y z
N MET A 1 17.68 -7.47 -6.27
CA MET A 1 16.38 -7.80 -6.87
C MET A 1 15.35 -7.28 -5.90
N ASP A 2 14.91 -6.06 -6.13
CA ASP A 2 13.93 -5.36 -5.31
C ASP A 2 12.61 -6.15 -5.39
N LYS A 3 12.11 -6.57 -4.23
CA LYS A 3 10.93 -7.42 -4.16
C LYS A 3 9.70 -6.54 -4.12
N THR A 4 9.01 -6.44 -5.24
CA THR A 4 7.74 -5.70 -5.33
C THR A 4 6.56 -6.58 -4.98
N THR A 5 5.59 -6.00 -4.27
CA THR A 5 4.29 -6.58 -3.91
C THR A 5 3.20 -5.72 -4.51
N LYS A 6 2.25 -6.33 -5.22
CA LYS A 6 1.07 -5.64 -5.73
C LYS A 6 -0.12 -5.96 -4.84
N LEU A 7 -0.83 -4.93 -4.43
CA LEU A 7 -2.03 -4.99 -3.62
C LEU A 7 -3.18 -4.43 -4.45
N GLU A 8 -4.19 -5.27 -4.72
CA GLU A 8 -5.46 -4.84 -5.32
C GLU A 8 -6.48 -4.76 -4.19
N ILE A 9 -7.03 -3.57 -3.97
CA ILE A 9 -8.02 -3.31 -2.95
C ILE A 9 -9.30 -2.84 -3.65
N ASN A 10 -10.39 -3.57 -3.45
CA ASN A 10 -11.67 -3.33 -4.10
C ASN A 10 -12.68 -2.71 -3.10
N GLU A 11 -12.25 -1.67 -2.42
CA GLU A 11 -13.02 -0.92 -1.43
C GLU A 11 -12.76 0.58 -1.58
N HIS A 12 -13.69 1.39 -1.10
CA HIS A 12 -13.63 2.84 -1.22
C HIS A 12 -12.93 3.44 0.00
N TYR A 13 -11.81 4.13 -0.26
CA TYR A 13 -11.01 4.81 0.76
C TYR A 13 -10.84 6.29 0.43
N GLY A 14 -10.59 7.12 1.45
CA GLY A 14 -10.25 8.53 1.25
C GLY A 14 -8.91 8.73 0.53
N ASP A 15 -7.95 7.87 0.83
CA ASP A 15 -6.59 7.90 0.29
C ASP A 15 -5.91 6.52 0.38
N SER A 16 -4.70 6.40 -0.17
CA SER A 16 -3.94 5.15 -0.19
C SER A 16 -3.39 4.73 1.17
N VAL A 17 -3.20 5.65 2.12
CA VAL A 17 -2.75 5.34 3.48
C VAL A 17 -3.86 4.62 4.21
N GLU A 18 -5.09 5.15 4.18
CA GLU A 18 -6.27 4.51 4.77
C GLU A 18 -6.47 3.09 4.21
N ALA A 19 -6.30 2.93 2.89
CA ALA A 19 -6.41 1.64 2.22
C ALA A 19 -5.32 0.63 2.68
N LEU A 20 -4.10 1.11 2.94
CA LEU A 20 -3.00 0.30 3.44
C LEU A 20 -3.23 -0.11 4.90
N GLU A 21 -3.66 0.83 5.74
CA GLU A 21 -3.95 0.60 7.16
C GLU A 21 -5.04 -0.45 7.37
N ASP A 22 -6.15 -0.37 6.63
CA ASP A 22 -7.21 -1.38 6.68
C ASP A 22 -6.71 -2.76 6.23
N ASN A 23 -5.77 -2.77 5.28
CA ASN A 23 -5.10 -3.99 4.83
C ASN A 23 -3.98 -4.48 5.78
N GLY A 24 -3.82 -3.88 6.97
CA GLY A 24 -2.88 -4.30 8.00
C GLY A 24 -1.43 -3.90 7.73
N TYR A 25 -1.23 -2.79 7.01
CA TYR A 25 0.04 -2.09 6.94
C TYR A 25 0.05 -0.94 7.94
N GLU A 26 1.15 -0.74 8.65
CA GLU A 26 1.26 0.34 9.65
C GLU A 26 2.31 1.35 9.16
N GLU A 27 1.97 2.64 9.06
CA GLU A 27 2.98 3.65 8.73
C GLU A 27 3.97 3.79 9.88
N VAL A 28 5.25 3.52 9.61
CA VAL A 28 6.34 3.57 10.61
C VAL A 28 7.25 4.77 10.43
N GLU A 29 7.35 5.28 9.20
CA GLU A 29 8.03 6.52 8.82
C GLU A 29 7.29 7.12 7.62
N ASP A 30 7.54 8.40 7.29
CA ASP A 30 6.90 9.10 6.17
C ASP A 30 7.00 8.28 4.86
N GLY A 31 5.88 7.71 4.42
CA GLY A 31 5.81 6.88 3.21
C GLY A 31 6.42 5.47 3.32
N VAL A 32 6.74 5.01 4.53
CA VAL A 32 7.23 3.65 4.84
C VAL A 32 6.21 2.91 5.71
N PHE A 33 5.78 1.77 5.22
CA PHE A 33 4.75 0.92 5.82
C PHE A 33 5.34 -0.40 6.28
N SER A 34 5.03 -0.84 7.50
CA SER A 34 5.44 -2.14 8.02
C SER A 34 4.28 -3.13 7.99
N LYS A 35 4.56 -4.37 7.61
CA LYS A 35 3.60 -5.47 7.69
C LYS A 35 4.32 -6.78 7.98
N LYS A 36 3.92 -7.46 9.05
CA LYS A 36 4.53 -8.75 9.49
C LYS A 36 6.06 -8.68 9.65
N GLY A 37 6.58 -7.55 10.14
CA GLY A 37 8.01 -7.35 10.38
C GLY A 37 8.85 -7.07 9.12
N LYS A 38 8.21 -6.75 7.99
CA LYS A 38 8.84 -6.28 6.76
C LYS A 38 8.40 -4.86 6.46
N ASN A 39 9.31 -4.05 5.93
CA ASN A 39 9.04 -2.65 5.60
C ASN A 39 8.87 -2.49 4.09
N TYR A 40 8.01 -1.57 3.71
CA TYR A 40 7.57 -1.37 2.35
C TYR A 40 7.45 0.12 2.04
N LYS A 41 7.90 0.53 0.85
CA LYS A 41 7.61 1.86 0.30
C LYS A 41 6.58 1.77 -0.80
N VAL A 42 5.66 2.73 -0.82
CA VAL A 42 4.71 2.88 -1.94
C VAL A 42 5.47 3.42 -3.14
N VAL A 43 5.49 2.64 -4.22
CA VAL A 43 6.15 3.05 -5.48
C VAL A 43 5.16 3.43 -6.57
N ASN A 44 3.92 2.93 -6.50
CA ASN A 44 2.87 3.28 -7.45
C ASN A 44 1.47 3.11 -6.83
N VAL A 45 0.56 4.02 -7.15
CA VAL A 45 -0.86 3.94 -6.77
C VAL A 45 -1.70 4.22 -8.01
N GLU A 46 -2.48 3.24 -8.44
CA GLU A 46 -3.43 3.37 -9.54
C GLU A 46 -4.85 3.19 -9.00
N SER A 47 -5.68 4.22 -9.10
CA SER A 47 -7.09 4.16 -8.71
C SER A 47 -7.99 4.03 -9.94
N PHE A 48 -8.80 2.98 -10.04
CA PHE A 48 -9.83 2.84 -11.06
C PHE A 48 -11.22 3.06 -10.47
N ASN A 49 -11.99 3.96 -11.09
CA ASN A 49 -13.40 4.20 -10.77
C ASN A 49 -13.68 4.47 -9.28
N THR A 50 -12.79 5.22 -8.60
CA THR A 50 -12.86 5.60 -7.17
C THR A 50 -12.88 4.45 -6.16
N TRP A 51 -12.98 3.19 -6.60
CA TRP A 51 -13.30 2.04 -5.74
C TRP A 51 -12.25 0.93 -5.81
N ILE A 52 -11.35 0.98 -6.79
CA ILE A 52 -10.30 -0.02 -6.97
C ILE A 52 -8.96 0.67 -6.83
N TYR A 53 -8.17 0.29 -5.83
CA TYR A 53 -6.80 0.75 -5.61
C TYR A 53 -5.82 -0.37 -5.96
N ASN A 54 -4.94 -0.10 -6.91
CA ASN A 54 -3.79 -0.93 -7.23
C ASN A 54 -2.55 -0.27 -6.67
N ILE A 55 -2.07 -0.75 -5.53
CA ILE A 55 -0.90 -0.22 -4.85
C ILE A 55 0.27 -1.15 -5.09
N THR A 56 1.38 -0.62 -5.62
CA THR A 56 2.64 -1.34 -5.71
C THR A 56 3.55 -0.89 -4.59
N LEU A 57 4.05 -1.87 -3.84
CA LEU A 57 4.92 -1.72 -2.69
C LEU A 57 6.28 -2.35 -3.00
N GLU A 58 7.37 -1.70 -2.60
CA GLU A 58 8.73 -2.23 -2.68
C GLU A 58 9.26 -2.51 -1.28
N GLU A 59 9.73 -3.74 -1.03
CA GLU A 59 10.34 -4.11 0.26
C GLU A 59 11.68 -3.40 0.45
N VAL A 60 11.86 -2.72 1.60
CA VAL A 60 13.06 -1.95 1.99
C VAL A 60 13.79 -2.53 3.21
#